data_AF-A0A3N5VTS0-F1
#
_entry.id   AF-A0A3N5VTS0-F1
#
_cell.length_a   1.000
_cell.length_b   1.000
_cell.length_c   1.000
_cell.angle_alpha   90.00
_cell.angle_beta   90.00
_cell.angle_gamma   90.00
#
_symmetry.space_group_name_H-M   'P 1'
#
loop_
_entity.id
_entity.type
_entity.pdbx_description
1 polymer ?
#
loop_
_entity_poly.entity_id
_entity_poly.type
_entity_poly.pdbx_seq_one_letter_code
_entity_poly.pdbx_strand_id
1 'polypeptide(L)' 'MHANNREILNLISKCREMRDVSKKTKLLEYINQMLPTESRIRLPSLITGDGIDNLLSWIEVKISPPIYGLATP' A
#
# COMPACT_ATOMS: atom_id res chain seq x y z
N MET A 1 -10.11 9.98 11.60
CA MET A 1 -9.41 9.09 10.65
C MET A 1 -9.81 9.53 9.25
N HIS A 2 -8.84 9.92 8.40
CA HIS A 2 -9.13 10.40 7.04
C HIS A 2 -9.81 9.29 6.22
N ALA A 3 -10.95 9.57 5.59
CA ALA A 3 -11.74 8.58 4.83
C ALA A 3 -10.90 7.83 3.79
N ASN A 4 -9.90 8.51 3.22
CA ASN A 4 -8.98 7.97 2.23
C ASN A 4 -8.10 6.84 2.77
N ASN A 5 -7.76 6.85 4.06
CA ASN A 5 -6.90 5.81 4.66
C ASN A 5 -7.58 4.45 4.66
N ARG A 6 -8.89 4.42 4.97
CA ARG A 6 -9.68 3.17 5.00
C ARG A 6 -9.91 2.61 3.60
N GLU A 7 -10.14 3.48 2.63
CA GLU A 7 -10.21 3.12 1.21
C GLU A 7 -8.89 2.50 0.73
N ILE A 8 -7.75 3.13 1.06
CA ILE A 8 -6.44 2.60 0.66
C ILE A 8 -6.16 1.23 1.31
N LEU A 9 -6.47 1.04 2.59
CA LEU A 9 -6.34 -0.27 3.25
C LEU A 9 -7.20 -1.35 2.57
N ASN A 10 -8.42 -1.01 2.17
CA ASN A 10 -9.30 -1.93 1.44
C ASN A 10 -8.73 -2.27 0.05
N LEU A 11 -8.17 -1.28 -0.65
CA LEU A 11 -7.50 -1.49 -1.94
C LEU A 11 -6.23 -2.35 -1.78
N ILE A 12 -5.45 -2.16 -0.71
CA ILE A 12 -4.28 -2.97 -0.39
C ILE A 12 -4.69 -4.43 -0.19
N SER A 13 -5.73 -4.67 0.61
CA SER A 13 -6.24 -6.02 0.86
C SER A 13 -6.71 -6.69 -0.43
N LYS A 14 -7.50 -5.99 -1.26
CA LYS A 14 -7.88 -6.47 -2.59
C LYS A 14 -6.68 -6.72 -3.50
N CYS A 15 -5.65 -5.88 -3.42
CA CYS A 15 -4.42 -6.07 -4.19
C CYS A 15 -3.76 -7.40 -3.82
N ARG A 16 -3.64 -7.70 -2.53
CA ARG A 16 -3.07 -8.97 -2.04
C ARG A 16 -3.82 -10.21 -2.50
N GLU A 17 -5.15 -10.14 -2.54
CA GLU A 17 -6.00 -11.24 -3.03
C GLU A 17 -5.86 -11.49 -4.55
N MET A 18 -5.41 -10.50 -5.32
CA MET A 18 -5.20 -10.68 -6.76
C MET A 18 -3.97 -11.56 -7.05
N ARG A 19 -4.19 -12.64 -7.79
CA ARG A 19 -3.09 -13.50 -8.29
C ARG A 19 -2.33 -12.91 -9.48
N ASP A 20 -2.98 -12.00 -10.20
CA ASP A 20 -2.50 -11.46 -11.46
C ASP A 20 -1.58 -10.26 -11.21
N VAL A 21 -0.27 -10.43 -11.46
CA VAL A 21 0.75 -9.41 -11.17
C VAL A 21 0.46 -8.12 -11.94
N SER A 22 0.02 -8.20 -13.19
CA SER A 22 -0.32 -7.02 -14.00
C SER A 22 -1.50 -6.22 -13.41
N LYS A 23 -2.50 -6.91 -12.83
CA LYS A 23 -3.62 -6.23 -12.15
C LYS A 23 -3.17 -5.64 -10.81
N LYS A 24 -2.33 -6.35 -10.05
CA LYS A 24 -1.72 -5.84 -8.83
C LYS A 24 -0.95 -4.55 -9.08
N THR A 25 -0.14 -4.49 -10.15
CA THR A 25 0.61 -3.29 -10.51
C THR A 25 -0.30 -2.11 -10.80
N LYS A 26 -1.36 -2.31 -11.61
CA LYS A 26 -2.34 -1.25 -11.89
C LYS A 26 -3.05 -0.73 -10.64
N LEU A 27 -3.42 -1.65 -9.72
CA LEU A 27 -4.07 -1.26 -8.48
C LEU A 27 -3.10 -0.53 -7.54
N LEU A 28 -1.84 -0.95 -7.50
CA LEU A 28 -0.78 -0.26 -6.77
C LEU A 28 -0.52 1.14 -7.33
N GLU A 29 -0.53 1.34 -8.65
CA GLU A 29 -0.47 2.67 -9.27
C GLU A 29 -1.64 3.55 -8.81
N TYR A 30 -2.84 2.98 -8.78
CA TYR A 30 -4.04 3.70 -8.34
C TYR A 30 -3.95 4.12 -6.87
N ILE A 31 -3.54 3.20 -5.99
CA ILE A 31 -3.25 3.50 -4.58
C ILE A 31 -2.20 4.60 -4.48
N ASN A 32 -1.14 4.52 -5.29
CA ASN A 32 -0.06 5.48 -5.31
C ASN A 32 -0.53 6.89 -5.73
N GLN A 33 -1.48 7.01 -6.66
CA GLN A 33 -2.08 8.29 -7.04
C GLN A 33 -2.92 8.91 -5.92
N MET A 34 -3.54 8.08 -5.07
CA MET A 34 -4.31 8.52 -3.91
C MET A 34 -3.43 8.98 -2.74
N LEU A 35 -2.14 8.62 -2.73
CA LEU A 35 -1.20 9.08 -1.73
C LEU A 35 -0.86 10.57 -1.94
N PRO A 36 -0.62 11.32 -0.84
CA PRO A 36 -0.10 12.67 -0.93
C PRO A 36 1.25 12.66 -1.65
N THR A 37 1.58 13.74 -2.35
CA THR A 37 2.74 13.83 -3.26
C THR A 37 4.06 13.45 -2.58
N GLU A 38 4.19 13.74 -1.28
CA GLU A 38 5.36 13.39 -0.45
C GLU A 38 5.49 11.88 -0.14
N SER A 39 4.41 11.12 -0.28
CA SER A 39 4.38 9.67 -0.08
C SER A 39 4.18 8.88 -1.36
N ARG A 40 4.18 9.54 -2.53
CA ARG A 40 4.16 8.87 -3.82
C ARG A 40 5.43 8.05 -4.01
N ILE A 41 5.24 6.79 -4.32
CA ILE A 41 6.26 5.80 -4.61
C ILE A 41 6.55 5.82 -6.11
N ARG A 42 7.82 5.73 -6.48
CA ARG A 42 8.20 5.50 -7.87
C ARG A 42 8.11 4.01 -8.17
N LEU A 43 7.11 3.64 -8.97
CA LEU A 43 6.94 2.26 -9.39
C LEU A 43 7.94 1.94 -10.52
N PRO A 44 8.76 0.89 -10.38
CA PRO A 44 9.63 0.47 -11.46
C PRO A 44 8.81 -0.16 -12.59
N SER A 45 9.27 0.00 -13.84
CA SER A 45 8.61 -0.53 -15.04
C SER A 45 8.47 -2.06 -15.03
N LEU A 46 9.30 -2.75 -14.24
CA LEU A 46 9.23 -4.18 -14.00
C LEU A 46 9.16 -4.41 -12.50
N ILE A 47 8.02 -4.90 -12.03
CA ILE A 47 7.81 -5.26 -10.63
C ILE A 47 7.29 -6.69 -10.54
N THR A 48 7.86 -7.47 -9.63
CA THR A 48 7.41 -8.83 -9.33
C THR A 48 6.32 -8.79 -8.27
N GLY A 49 5.53 -9.86 -8.15
CA GLY A 49 4.46 -9.95 -7.13
C GLY A 49 4.96 -9.67 -5.71
N ASP A 50 6.20 -10.04 -5.40
CA ASP A 50 6.86 -9.80 -4.11
C ASP A 50 7.22 -8.32 -3.90
N GLY A 51 7.69 -7.65 -4.95
CA GLY A 51 7.92 -6.19 -4.91
C GLY A 51 6.63 -5.41 -4.68
N ILE A 52 5.52 -5.86 -5.28
CA ILE A 52 4.20 -5.26 -5.04
C ILE A 52 3.81 -5.43 -3.57
N ASP A 53 3.99 -6.62 -2.99
CA ASP A 53 3.62 -6.86 -1.59
C ASP A 53 4.45 -6.04 -0.60
N ASN A 54 5.75 -5.89 -0.86
CA ASN A 54 6.62 -5.02 -0.07
C ASN A 54 6.18 -3.55 -0.11
N LEU A 55 5.84 -3.04 -1.30
CA LEU A 55 5.33 -1.67 -1.45
C LEU A 55 3.99 -1.49 -0.75
N LEU A 56 3.09 -2.47 -0.85
CA LEU A 56 1.81 -2.46 -0.14
C LEU A 56 1.99 -2.41 1.38
N SER A 57 2.88 -3.24 1.94
CA SER A 57 3.24 -3.18 3.37
C SER A 57 3.80 -1.82 3.77
N TRP A 58 4.65 -1.21 2.95
CA TRP A 58 5.20 0.11 3.25
C TRP A 58 4.12 1.20 3.27
N ILE A 59 3.17 1.15 2.33
CA ILE A 59 2.02 2.06 2.28
C ILE A 59 1.13 1.86 3.51
N GLU A 60 0.85 0.61 3.87
CA GLU A 60 0.05 0.25 5.04
C GLU A 60 0.65 0.83 6.33
N VAL A 61 1.96 0.67 6.53
CA VAL A 61 2.69 1.25 7.68
C VAL A 61 2.69 2.79 7.64
N LYS A 62 2.77 3.41 6.46
CA LYS A 62 2.70 4.88 6.37
C LYS A 62 1.31 5.43 6.72
N ILE A 63 0.26 4.75 6.27
CA ILE A 63 -1.13 5.18 6.42
C ILE A 63 -1.68 4.86 7.81
N SER A 64 -1.29 3.71 8.33
CA SER A 64 -1.64 3.22 9.65
C SER A 64 -0.34 2.78 10.33
N PRO A 65 0.48 3.74 10.79
CA PRO A 65 1.65 3.39 11.57
C PRO A 65 1.20 2.50 12.72
N PRO A 66 1.84 1.33 12.91
CA PRO A 66 1.58 0.54 14.11
C PRO A 66 1.81 1.47 15.29
N ILE A 67 0.81 1.59 16.16
CA ILE A 67 0.97 2.32 17.41
C ILE A 67 1.95 1.50 18.26
N TYR A 68 3.25 1.71 18.03
CA TYR A 68 4.30 1.32 18.96
C TYR A 68 4.17 2.25 20.17
N GLY A 69 3.22 1.94 21.04
CA GLY A 69 2.86 2.82 22.14
C GLY A 69 2.21 2.16 23.36
N LEU A 70 2.14 0.83 23.48
CA LEU A 70 1.66 0.16 24.70
C LEU A 70 2.31 -1.22 24.92
N ALA A 71 3.63 -1.29 24.92
CA ALA A 71 4.33 -2.42 25.51
C ALA A 71 5.51 -1.90 26.35
N THR A 72 5.18 -1.22 27.45
CA THR A 72 6.07 -1.05 28.60
C THR A 72 5.90 -2.28 29.51
N PRO A 73 6.94 -3.08 29.72
CA PRO A 73 7.21 -3.65 31.04
C PRO A 73 8.07 -2.69 31.87
#